data_AF-A0A1L8DUF1-F1
#
_entry.id   AF-A0A1L8DUF1-F1
#
_cell.length_a   1.000
_cell.length_b   1.000
_cell.length_c   1.000
_cell.angle_alpha   90.00
_cell.angle_beta   90.00
_cell.angle_gamma   90.00
#
_symmetry.space_group_name_H-M   'P 1'
#
loop_
_entity.id
_entity.type
_entity.pdbx_description
1 polymer ?
#
loop_
_entity_poly.entity_id
_entity_poly.type
_entity_poly.pdbx_seq_one_letter_code
_entity_poly.pdbx_strand_id
1 'polypeptide(L)'
;LISPVSDTQKRKHKKNYCCLFPRTSMKLSARIMEQGLLTSKFRGTLQGALIGDCCGSPYEGEPMEDGTKIVLRKFLQKLSGPYFVAPFKPYTDDTAMTISVAEELIENKGVDQVRLARRFVQRYFQTPNRGYGGGAMELFAKLRSSRFENITQLARSQFGGRGSFGNGAAMRVSPVPLYCIGSETELVELVRKQAEITHSHKLGINGAILQALAIHQSLNLNPMKPIDTQQFVEDLMRKMKAVEKDEEDIETRNPEPYHDQLKEISSLLGKTEPTDEAVLNGLGHSVAALYSVPTAIYCFLRSLSEIESIHAENPFMRCLEYSISLGGDTDTIASMACAISGAYYGESIIPASLLKHCEASEEITGLADSLNKAIRE
;
A
#
# COMPACT_ATOMS: atom_id res chain seq x y z
N LEU A 1 -11.08 56.29 26.25
CA LEU A 1 -11.40 55.68 24.93
C LEU A 1 -10.18 54.96 24.39
N ILE A 2 -9.87 53.78 24.93
CA ILE A 2 -8.98 52.78 24.31
C ILE A 2 -9.50 51.42 24.81
N SER A 3 -10.07 50.61 23.92
CA SER A 3 -10.50 49.23 24.17
C SER A 3 -9.50 48.26 23.54
N PRO A 4 -9.16 47.14 24.19
CA PRO A 4 -8.29 46.13 23.61
C PRO A 4 -9.09 45.14 22.75
N VAL A 5 -8.56 44.82 21.56
CA VAL A 5 -9.13 43.82 20.64
C VAL A 5 -8.74 42.42 21.11
N SER A 6 -9.73 41.53 21.11
CA SER A 6 -9.71 40.22 21.72
C SER A 6 -9.05 39.12 20.88
N ASP A 7 -8.46 38.20 21.62
CA ASP A 7 -7.76 36.98 21.24
C ASP A 7 -8.72 35.93 20.64
N THR A 8 -9.09 36.08 19.36
CA THR A 8 -10.04 35.18 18.67
C THR A 8 -9.58 34.71 17.28
N GLN A 9 -8.30 34.34 17.13
CA GLN A 9 -7.78 33.77 15.87
C GLN A 9 -7.02 32.43 15.97
N LYS A 10 -7.09 31.70 17.09
CA LYS A 10 -6.39 30.39 17.25
C LYS A 10 -7.27 29.15 17.40
N ARG A 11 -8.55 29.17 17.00
CA ARG A 11 -9.44 27.99 17.05
C ARG A 11 -10.31 27.84 15.81
N LYS A 12 -9.72 27.55 14.65
CA LYS A 12 -10.46 27.09 13.45
C LYS A 12 -9.67 26.06 12.63
N HIS A 13 -9.22 24.95 13.23
CA HIS A 13 -8.79 23.74 12.47
C HIS A 13 -9.00 22.42 13.23
N LYS A 14 -10.05 22.33 14.04
CA LYS A 14 -10.61 21.04 14.49
C LYS A 14 -12.06 20.96 14.01
N LYS A 15 -12.28 20.57 12.75
CA LYS A 15 -13.60 20.16 12.27
C LYS A 15 -13.69 18.64 12.32
N ASN A 16 -14.83 18.17 12.78
CA ASN A 16 -15.12 16.82 13.23
C ASN A 16 -15.16 15.81 12.07
N TYR A 17 -14.17 14.92 11.97
CA TYR A 17 -14.24 13.67 11.18
C TYR A 17 -15.25 12.66 11.74
N CYS A 18 -15.87 12.96 12.90
CA CYS A 18 -16.73 12.04 13.63
C CYS A 18 -18.11 11.80 13.00
N CYS A 19 -18.49 12.50 11.92
CA CYS A 19 -19.85 12.46 11.36
C CYS A 19 -19.95 11.85 9.95
N LEU A 20 -18.84 11.47 9.31
CA LEU A 20 -18.85 10.87 7.96
C LEU A 20 -18.93 9.34 7.96
N PHE A 21 -18.67 8.71 9.10
CA PHE A 21 -18.78 7.28 9.29
C PHE A 21 -19.69 7.05 10.50
N PRO A 22 -20.86 6.41 10.36
CA PRO A 22 -21.69 6.10 11.52
C PRO A 22 -20.85 5.28 12.51
N ARG A 23 -20.81 5.71 13.77
CA ARG A 23 -20.32 4.88 14.90
C ARG A 23 -21.30 3.73 15.12
N THR A 24 -21.41 2.82 14.16
CA THR A 24 -21.87 1.47 14.46
C THR A 24 -20.81 0.86 15.35
N SER A 25 -21.19 0.31 16.50
CA SER A 25 -20.28 -0.39 17.38
C SER A 25 -19.76 -1.63 16.65
N MET A 26 -18.66 -1.47 15.91
CA MET A 26 -18.00 -2.50 15.08
C MET A 26 -17.24 -3.54 15.91
N LYS A 27 -17.49 -3.61 17.23
CA LYS A 27 -17.04 -4.73 18.08
C LYS A 27 -17.59 -6.09 17.60
N LEU A 28 -18.49 -6.12 16.61
CA LEU A 28 -19.14 -7.33 16.09
C LEU A 28 -18.54 -7.86 14.78
N SER A 29 -17.87 -7.06 13.92
CA SER A 29 -17.33 -7.60 12.64
C SER A 29 -16.09 -8.46 12.87
N ALA A 30 -15.24 -8.07 13.81
CA ALA A 30 -14.09 -8.88 14.26
C ALA A 30 -14.51 -10.18 15.00
N ARG A 31 -15.79 -10.36 15.36
CA ARG A 31 -16.26 -11.53 16.12
C ARG A 31 -16.63 -12.75 15.25
N ILE A 32 -16.64 -12.64 13.92
CA ILE A 32 -17.06 -13.75 13.03
C ILE A 32 -15.91 -14.34 12.20
N MET A 33 -14.74 -13.70 12.18
CA MET A 33 -13.55 -14.32 11.57
C MET A 33 -12.88 -15.23 12.61
N GLU A 34 -12.74 -16.52 12.29
CA GLU A 34 -11.97 -17.43 13.14
C GLU A 34 -10.57 -16.86 13.39
N GLN A 35 -10.13 -16.86 14.64
CA GLN A 35 -8.87 -16.25 15.07
C GLN A 35 -7.65 -16.75 14.27
N GLY A 36 -7.70 -18.01 13.82
CA GLY A 36 -6.69 -18.60 12.93
C GLY A 36 -6.67 -17.94 11.55
N LEU A 37 -7.84 -17.68 10.94
CA LEU A 37 -7.96 -17.02 9.65
C LEU A 37 -7.47 -15.56 9.71
N LEU A 38 -7.79 -14.82 10.78
CA LEU A 38 -7.30 -13.45 10.93
C LEU A 38 -5.77 -13.39 11.04
N THR A 39 -5.18 -14.32 11.81
CA THR A 39 -3.72 -14.44 11.94
C THR A 39 -3.08 -14.76 10.59
N SER A 40 -3.67 -15.71 9.85
CA SER A 40 -3.25 -16.06 8.49
C SER A 40 -3.31 -14.86 7.54
N LYS A 41 -4.37 -14.04 7.60
CA LYS A 41 -4.50 -12.81 6.81
C LYS A 41 -3.45 -11.75 7.16
N PHE A 42 -3.14 -11.56 8.43
CA PHE A 42 -2.10 -10.60 8.86
C PHE A 42 -0.74 -10.99 8.29
N ARG A 43 -0.37 -12.27 8.43
CA ARG A 43 0.87 -12.79 7.86
C ARG A 43 0.86 -12.69 6.34
N GLY A 44 -0.22 -13.13 5.71
CA GLY A 44 -0.40 -13.06 4.26
C GLY A 44 -0.23 -11.64 3.72
N THR A 45 -0.78 -10.61 4.38
CA THR A 45 -0.63 -9.21 3.95
C THR A 45 0.82 -8.75 3.93
N LEU A 46 1.57 -8.93 5.01
CA LEU A 46 2.96 -8.45 5.06
C LEU A 46 3.91 -9.34 4.25
N GLN A 47 3.72 -10.65 4.27
CA GLN A 47 4.49 -11.59 3.42
C GLN A 47 4.22 -11.34 1.94
N GLY A 48 2.97 -11.03 1.57
CA GLY A 48 2.60 -10.65 0.22
C GLY A 48 3.33 -9.40 -0.24
N ALA A 49 3.32 -8.34 0.58
CA ALA A 49 4.09 -7.12 0.31
C ALA A 49 5.58 -7.42 0.09
N LEU A 50 6.20 -8.16 1.02
CA LEU A 50 7.60 -8.56 0.92
C LEU A 50 7.92 -9.35 -0.35
N ILE A 51 7.08 -10.33 -0.70
CA ILE A 51 7.29 -11.16 -1.89
C ILE A 51 7.19 -10.32 -3.15
N GLY A 52 6.20 -9.43 -3.22
CA GLY A 52 6.02 -8.50 -4.34
C GLY A 52 7.25 -7.61 -4.56
N ASP A 53 7.75 -7.00 -3.49
CA ASP A 53 8.98 -6.21 -3.49
C ASP A 53 10.18 -7.07 -3.97
N CYS A 54 10.51 -8.15 -3.26
CA CYS A 54 11.69 -8.97 -3.56
C CYS A 54 11.67 -9.60 -4.96
N CYS A 55 10.50 -9.95 -5.49
CA CYS A 55 10.38 -10.60 -6.80
C CYS A 55 10.18 -9.60 -7.93
N GLY A 56 9.63 -8.42 -7.65
CA GLY A 56 9.42 -7.36 -8.63
C GLY A 56 10.65 -6.49 -8.87
N SER A 57 11.51 -6.31 -7.86
CA SER A 57 12.68 -5.41 -7.95
C SER A 57 13.69 -5.74 -9.05
N PRO A 58 13.93 -7.02 -9.45
CA PRO A 58 14.81 -7.30 -10.57
C PRO A 58 14.30 -6.82 -11.94
N TYR A 59 13.05 -6.39 -12.02
CA TYR A 59 12.37 -5.97 -13.26
C TYR A 59 12.00 -4.48 -13.26
N GLU A 60 12.36 -3.74 -12.20
CA GLU A 60 12.02 -2.33 -12.06
C GLU A 60 12.69 -1.51 -13.17
N GLY A 61 11.89 -0.77 -13.93
CA GLY A 61 12.37 0.06 -15.04
C GLY A 61 12.86 -0.71 -16.28
N GLU A 62 12.85 -2.04 -16.26
CA GLU A 62 13.27 -2.88 -17.38
C GLU A 62 12.16 -3.01 -18.45
N PRO A 63 12.51 -3.12 -19.74
CA PRO A 63 11.54 -3.40 -20.79
C PRO A 63 10.83 -4.75 -20.58
N MET A 64 9.50 -4.70 -20.49
CA MET A 64 8.66 -5.88 -20.23
C MET A 64 8.13 -6.50 -21.54
N GLU A 65 9.06 -7.02 -22.34
CA GLU A 65 8.76 -7.74 -23.59
C GLU A 65 8.41 -9.22 -23.34
N ASP A 66 7.93 -9.93 -24.36
CA ASP A 66 7.56 -11.35 -24.27
C ASP A 66 8.70 -12.23 -23.73
N GLY A 67 9.94 -11.93 -24.12
CA GLY A 67 11.13 -12.61 -23.59
C GLY A 67 11.30 -12.43 -22.08
N THR A 68 11.13 -11.20 -21.59
CA THR A 68 11.20 -10.86 -20.16
C THR A 68 10.08 -11.57 -19.38
N LYS A 69 8.86 -11.60 -19.91
CA LYS A 69 7.72 -12.33 -19.31
C LYS A 69 8.00 -13.82 -19.18
N ILE A 70 8.64 -14.44 -20.18
CA ILE A 70 9.06 -15.85 -20.10
C ILE A 70 10.12 -16.05 -19.01
N VAL A 71 11.09 -15.13 -18.87
CA VAL A 71 12.11 -15.19 -17.82
C VAL A 71 11.48 -15.05 -16.45
N LEU A 72 10.58 -14.08 -16.26
CA LEU A 72 9.79 -13.89 -15.03
C LEU A 72 9.05 -15.17 -14.63
N ARG A 73 8.27 -15.74 -15.54
CA ARG A 73 7.52 -16.97 -15.29
C ARG A 73 8.44 -18.11 -14.83
N LYS A 74 9.54 -18.35 -15.57
CA LYS A 74 10.51 -19.39 -15.22
C LYS A 74 11.16 -19.12 -13.86
N PHE A 75 11.46 -17.86 -13.56
CA PHE A 75 12.03 -17.44 -12.28
C PHE A 75 11.08 -17.75 -11.11
N LEU A 76 9.82 -17.34 -11.20
CA LEU A 76 8.81 -17.58 -10.16
C LEU A 76 8.48 -19.06 -9.99
N GLN A 77 8.37 -19.83 -11.08
CA GLN A 77 8.21 -21.29 -11.03
C GLN A 77 9.38 -21.98 -10.34
N LYS A 78 10.60 -21.51 -10.60
CA LYS A 78 11.80 -22.07 -9.97
C LYS A 78 11.83 -21.77 -8.47
N LEU A 79 11.54 -20.53 -8.07
CA LEU A 79 11.52 -20.13 -6.66
C LEU A 79 10.42 -20.83 -5.85
N SER A 80 9.25 -21.05 -6.45
CA SER A 80 8.15 -21.77 -5.80
C SER A 80 8.33 -23.29 -5.78
N GLY A 81 9.36 -23.83 -6.45
CA GLY A 81 9.68 -25.25 -6.45
C GLY A 81 10.16 -25.76 -5.07
N PRO A 82 9.70 -26.94 -4.61
CA PRO A 82 9.98 -27.42 -3.25
C PRO A 82 11.48 -27.66 -2.96
N TYR A 83 12.24 -28.07 -3.99
CA TYR A 83 13.65 -28.45 -3.85
C TYR A 83 14.64 -27.37 -4.33
N PHE A 84 14.14 -26.23 -4.82
CA PHE A 84 15.04 -25.17 -5.26
C PHE A 84 15.59 -24.38 -4.08
N VAL A 85 16.87 -24.02 -4.20
CA VAL A 85 17.60 -23.19 -3.25
C VAL A 85 18.36 -22.13 -4.05
N ALA A 86 18.09 -20.87 -3.73
CA ALA A 86 18.83 -19.71 -4.23
C ALA A 86 19.26 -18.82 -3.05
N PRO A 87 20.24 -17.92 -3.26
CA PRO A 87 20.49 -16.83 -2.34
C PRO A 87 19.22 -16.02 -2.08
N PHE A 88 19.15 -15.38 -0.91
CA PHE A 88 18.07 -14.46 -0.60
C PHE A 88 17.95 -13.36 -1.65
N LYS A 89 16.71 -13.02 -1.97
CA LYS A 89 16.30 -11.88 -2.77
C LYS A 89 16.19 -10.70 -1.81
N PRO A 90 17.02 -9.66 -1.99
CA PRO A 90 16.97 -8.51 -1.12
C PRO A 90 15.65 -7.79 -1.32
N TYR A 91 15.14 -7.20 -0.25
CA TYR A 91 14.01 -6.26 -0.32
C TYR A 91 14.50 -4.84 -0.65
N THR A 92 13.61 -3.95 -1.10
CA THR A 92 13.89 -2.55 -1.44
C THR A 92 13.41 -1.56 -0.36
N ASP A 93 13.31 -0.27 -0.67
CA ASP A 93 12.80 0.72 0.26
C ASP A 93 11.32 0.49 0.64
N ASP A 94 10.56 -0.20 -0.21
CA ASP A 94 9.21 -0.71 0.05
C ASP A 94 9.12 -1.42 1.41
N THR A 95 9.84 -2.53 1.55
CA THR A 95 9.85 -3.32 2.77
C THR A 95 10.57 -2.58 3.90
N ALA A 96 11.66 -1.87 3.62
CA ALA A 96 12.39 -1.12 4.65
C ALA A 96 11.46 -0.12 5.36
N MET A 97 10.71 0.67 4.58
CA MET A 97 9.77 1.63 5.14
C MET A 97 8.54 0.94 5.75
N THR A 98 8.08 -0.19 5.19
CA THR A 98 7.01 -1.02 5.78
C THR A 98 7.36 -1.48 7.19
N ILE A 99 8.57 -1.99 7.40
CA ILE A 99 9.04 -2.42 8.73
C ILE A 99 8.98 -1.24 9.72
N SER A 100 9.44 -0.06 9.31
CA SER A 100 9.42 1.14 10.16
C SER A 100 8.01 1.55 10.58
N VAL A 101 7.01 1.40 9.69
CA VAL A 101 5.60 1.66 9.99
C VAL A 101 5.05 0.61 10.96
N ALA A 102 5.36 -0.67 10.73
CA ALA A 102 4.92 -1.76 11.61
C ALA A 102 5.46 -1.59 13.03
N GLU A 103 6.76 -1.32 13.18
CA GLU A 103 7.41 -1.09 14.48
C GLU A 103 6.77 0.10 15.23
N GLU A 104 6.49 1.22 14.55
CA GLU A 104 5.87 2.38 15.20
C GLU A 104 4.48 2.03 15.75
N LEU A 105 3.66 1.30 14.98
CA LEU A 105 2.32 0.88 15.40
C LEU A 105 2.37 -0.11 16.57
N ILE A 106 3.28 -1.09 16.52
CA ILE A 106 3.44 -2.11 17.58
C ILE A 106 3.90 -1.46 18.89
N GLU A 107 4.95 -0.63 18.82
CA GLU A 107 5.58 -0.09 20.02
C GLU A 107 4.80 1.08 20.65
N ASN A 108 4.07 1.87 19.84
CA ASN A 108 3.49 3.13 20.29
C ASN A 108 1.96 3.22 20.15
N LYS A 109 1.31 2.15 19.70
CA LYS A 109 -0.16 2.07 19.56
C LYS A 109 -0.76 3.24 18.76
N GLY A 110 -0.11 3.59 17.65
CA GLY A 110 -0.52 4.69 16.77
C GLY A 110 0.66 5.23 15.96
N VAL A 111 0.46 6.36 15.29
CA VAL A 111 1.51 7.03 14.51
C VAL A 111 1.79 8.41 15.10
N ASP A 112 3.02 8.59 15.61
CA ASP A 112 3.61 9.91 15.83
C ASP A 112 4.56 10.26 14.67
N GLN A 113 4.31 11.39 14.02
CA GLN A 113 5.04 11.78 12.82
C GLN A 113 6.54 12.01 13.09
N VAL A 114 6.91 12.46 14.28
CA VAL A 114 8.32 12.74 14.63
C VAL A 114 9.07 11.44 14.88
N ARG A 115 8.48 10.51 15.65
CA ARG A 115 9.09 9.20 15.90
C ARG A 115 9.20 8.39 14.62
N LEU A 116 8.15 8.34 13.81
CA LEU A 116 8.18 7.59 12.56
C LEU A 116 9.17 8.21 11.56
N ALA A 117 9.25 9.54 11.46
CA ALA A 117 10.28 10.20 10.65
C ALA A 117 11.70 9.85 11.11
N ARG A 118 11.94 9.77 12.43
CA ARG A 118 13.23 9.30 12.98
C ARG A 118 13.55 7.89 12.55
N ARG A 119 12.58 6.97 12.60
CA ARG A 119 12.76 5.57 12.12
C ARG A 119 13.09 5.53 10.64
N PHE A 120 12.35 6.25 9.79
CA PHE A 120 12.65 6.32 8.36
C PHE A 120 14.06 6.81 8.08
N VAL A 121 14.46 7.92 8.71
CA VAL A 121 15.80 8.49 8.55
C VAL A 121 16.87 7.53 9.07
N GLN A 122 16.68 6.91 10.24
CA GLN A 122 17.61 5.95 10.80
C GLN A 122 17.81 4.75 9.87
N ARG A 123 16.71 4.15 9.39
CA ARG A 123 16.76 3.00 8.50
C ARG A 123 17.42 3.32 7.17
N TYR A 124 17.09 4.47 6.57
CA TYR A 124 17.76 4.98 5.37
C TYR A 124 19.28 5.07 5.57
N PHE A 125 19.75 5.69 6.66
CA PHE A 125 21.19 5.85 6.88
C PHE A 125 21.92 4.55 7.28
N GLN A 126 21.20 3.52 7.75
CA GLN A 126 21.77 2.20 8.01
C GLN A 126 21.92 1.38 6.73
N THR A 127 20.94 1.46 5.81
CA THR A 127 20.95 0.74 4.53
C THR A 127 20.53 1.67 3.39
N PRO A 128 21.40 2.59 2.94
CA PRO A 128 21.01 3.63 1.96
C PRO A 128 20.80 3.09 0.55
N ASN A 129 21.38 1.92 0.23
CA ASN A 129 21.35 1.30 -1.10
C ASN A 129 20.13 0.39 -1.29
N ARG A 130 18.96 0.79 -0.78
CA ARG A 130 17.71 0.00 -0.86
C ARG A 130 16.77 0.40 -2.00
N GLY A 131 17.09 1.41 -2.80
CA GLY A 131 16.22 1.83 -3.93
C GLY A 131 15.52 3.17 -3.73
N TYR A 132 15.65 3.81 -2.56
CA TYR A 132 14.96 5.07 -2.25
C TYR A 132 15.00 6.10 -3.38
N GLY A 133 13.83 6.61 -3.78
CA GLY A 133 13.75 7.69 -4.76
C GLY A 133 14.54 8.94 -4.32
N GLY A 134 15.16 9.65 -5.28
CA GLY A 134 16.06 10.78 -5.00
C GLY A 134 15.43 11.90 -4.14
N GLY A 135 14.13 12.16 -4.30
CA GLY A 135 13.39 13.10 -3.46
C GLY A 135 13.32 12.67 -1.98
N ALA A 136 13.11 11.37 -1.72
CA ALA A 136 13.09 10.82 -0.36
C ALA A 136 14.48 10.92 0.29
N MET A 137 15.55 10.62 -0.46
CA MET A 137 16.93 10.77 0.02
C MET A 137 17.23 12.22 0.45
N GLU A 138 16.88 13.20 -0.39
CA GLU A 138 17.07 14.62 -0.08
C GLU A 138 16.28 15.03 1.18
N LEU A 139 15.03 14.56 1.30
CA LEU A 139 14.20 14.83 2.47
C LEU A 139 14.78 14.23 3.74
N PHE A 140 15.26 12.98 3.72
CA PHE A 140 15.86 12.36 4.90
C PHE A 140 17.12 13.09 5.37
N ALA A 141 17.94 13.58 4.43
CA ALA A 141 19.08 14.44 4.77
C ALA A 141 18.62 15.75 5.44
N LYS A 142 17.57 16.40 4.91
CA LYS A 142 16.98 17.63 5.50
C LYS A 142 16.35 17.40 6.87
N LEU A 143 15.60 16.31 7.05
CA LEU A 143 14.99 15.95 8.34
C LEU A 143 16.06 15.70 9.40
N ARG A 144 17.17 15.03 9.03
CA ARG A 144 18.29 14.81 9.94
C ARG A 144 18.96 16.13 10.32
N SER A 145 19.22 17.02 9.36
CA SER A 145 19.89 18.30 9.61
C SER A 145 19.01 19.29 10.38
N SER A 146 17.69 19.27 10.17
CA SER A 146 16.72 20.09 10.91
C SER A 146 16.39 19.55 12.31
N ARG A 147 17.00 18.42 12.72
CA ARG A 147 16.68 17.72 13.98
C ARG A 147 15.20 17.37 14.11
N PHE A 148 14.56 17.04 12.99
CA PHE A 148 13.14 16.68 12.88
C PHE A 148 12.16 17.80 13.26
N GLU A 149 12.58 19.07 13.12
CA GLU A 149 11.68 20.21 13.17
C GLU A 149 10.94 20.39 11.83
N ASN A 150 9.69 20.83 11.89
CA ASN A 150 8.85 21.19 10.73
C ASN A 150 8.72 20.09 9.66
N ILE A 151 8.58 18.82 10.07
CA ILE A 151 8.57 17.63 9.20
C ILE A 151 7.63 17.79 8.00
N THR A 152 6.36 18.12 8.25
CA THR A 152 5.35 18.25 7.20
C THR A 152 5.63 19.44 6.27
N GLN A 153 6.24 20.52 6.78
CA GLN A 153 6.67 21.65 5.96
C GLN A 153 7.84 21.26 5.04
N LEU A 154 8.78 20.44 5.53
CA LEU A 154 9.89 19.95 4.72
C LEU A 154 9.41 19.04 3.59
N ALA A 155 8.46 18.13 3.86
CA ALA A 155 7.81 17.35 2.83
C ALA A 155 7.08 18.25 1.80
N ARG A 156 6.34 19.26 2.27
CA ARG A 156 5.68 20.27 1.41
C ARG A 156 6.63 21.05 0.53
N SER A 157 7.85 21.34 1.02
CA SER A 157 8.83 22.11 0.26
C SER A 157 9.42 21.38 -0.95
N GLN A 158 9.24 20.05 -1.04
CA GLN A 158 9.71 19.28 -2.19
C GLN A 158 9.03 19.70 -3.51
N PHE A 159 9.69 19.45 -4.64
CA PHE A 159 9.17 19.69 -5.99
C PHE A 159 8.65 21.12 -6.23
N GLY A 160 9.35 22.10 -5.65
CA GLY A 160 9.01 23.52 -5.76
C GLY A 160 7.81 23.93 -4.92
N GLY A 161 7.56 23.25 -3.79
CA GLY A 161 6.44 23.54 -2.89
C GLY A 161 5.16 22.73 -3.18
N ARG A 162 5.19 21.86 -4.19
CA ARG A 162 4.04 21.03 -4.59
C ARG A 162 3.94 19.73 -3.78
N GLY A 163 5.06 19.25 -3.24
CA GLY A 163 5.14 17.96 -2.57
C GLY A 163 5.23 16.77 -3.53
N SER A 164 5.64 15.61 -2.98
CA SER A 164 5.69 14.36 -3.74
C SER A 164 4.30 13.77 -3.97
N PHE A 165 3.98 13.43 -5.23
CA PHE A 165 2.83 12.61 -5.62
C PHE A 165 3.19 11.13 -5.86
N GLY A 166 4.42 10.73 -5.55
CA GLY A 166 4.89 9.36 -5.69
C GLY A 166 4.11 8.36 -4.85
N ASN A 167 4.24 7.07 -5.17
CA ASN A 167 3.60 5.96 -4.49
C ASN A 167 4.32 5.51 -3.21
N GLY A 168 5.45 6.14 -2.84
CA GLY A 168 6.22 5.69 -1.69
C GLY A 168 5.49 5.76 -0.34
N ALA A 169 4.41 6.56 -0.23
CA ALA A 169 3.51 6.51 0.92
C ALA A 169 2.56 5.31 0.92
N ALA A 170 2.16 4.83 -0.26
CA ALA A 170 1.29 3.68 -0.45
C ALA A 170 2.05 2.35 -0.34
N MET A 171 3.27 2.28 -0.88
CA MET A 171 4.12 1.07 -0.87
C MET A 171 4.33 0.51 0.55
N ARG A 172 4.41 1.40 1.54
CA ARG A 172 4.69 1.08 2.96
C ARG A 172 3.46 0.98 3.86
N VAL A 173 2.26 1.11 3.31
CA VAL A 173 1.05 1.36 4.11
C VAL A 173 0.45 0.11 4.73
N SER A 174 0.85 -1.08 4.28
CA SER A 174 0.25 -2.38 4.62
C SER A 174 0.11 -2.69 6.13
N PRO A 175 0.95 -2.19 7.06
CA PRO A 175 0.73 -2.41 8.49
C PRO A 175 -0.45 -1.64 9.09
N VAL A 176 -0.80 -0.48 8.53
CA VAL A 176 -1.86 0.39 9.04
C VAL A 176 -3.26 -0.25 8.98
N PRO A 177 -3.73 -0.82 7.84
CA PRO A 177 -5.03 -1.50 7.78
C PRO A 177 -5.11 -2.75 8.67
N LEU A 178 -3.97 -3.41 8.95
CA LEU A 178 -3.91 -4.50 9.94
C LEU A 178 -4.18 -3.96 11.35
N TYR A 179 -3.49 -2.88 11.74
CA TYR A 179 -3.69 -2.23 13.04
C TYR A 179 -5.11 -1.67 13.21
N CYS A 180 -5.66 -1.06 12.15
CA CYS A 180 -6.97 -0.42 12.15
C CYS A 180 -8.12 -1.34 11.69
N ILE A 181 -7.98 -2.66 11.77
CA ILE A 181 -8.99 -3.60 11.26
C ILE A 181 -10.41 -3.31 11.77
N GLY A 182 -10.53 -2.82 13.01
CA GLY A 182 -11.81 -2.47 13.65
C GLY A 182 -12.33 -1.05 13.39
N SER A 183 -11.59 -0.18 12.68
CA SER A 183 -11.95 1.25 12.56
C SER A 183 -11.43 1.88 11.25
N GLU A 184 -12.33 2.08 10.28
CA GLU A 184 -11.99 2.75 9.02
C GLU A 184 -11.67 4.25 9.20
N THR A 185 -12.29 4.92 10.18
CA THR A 185 -11.98 6.33 10.47
C THR A 185 -10.54 6.49 10.99
N GLU A 186 -10.12 5.60 11.89
CA GLU A 186 -8.74 5.59 12.41
C GLU A 186 -7.74 5.20 11.32
N LEU A 187 -8.12 4.26 10.44
CA LEU A 187 -7.33 3.89 9.26
C LEU A 187 -6.95 5.12 8.44
N VAL A 188 -7.92 5.92 8.00
CA VAL A 188 -7.65 7.10 7.17
C VAL A 188 -6.76 8.12 7.90
N GLU A 189 -6.98 8.32 9.20
CA GLU A 189 -6.16 9.23 10.03
C GLU A 189 -4.69 8.78 10.10
N LEU A 190 -4.44 7.51 10.43
CA LEU A 190 -3.08 6.99 10.57
C LEU A 190 -2.35 6.91 9.22
N VAL A 191 -3.08 6.61 8.13
CA VAL A 191 -2.52 6.64 6.78
C VAL A 191 -2.09 8.06 6.39
N ARG A 192 -2.91 9.08 6.66
CA ARG A 192 -2.51 10.48 6.42
C ARG A 192 -1.27 10.85 7.22
N LYS A 193 -1.26 10.54 8.52
CA LYS A 193 -0.13 10.84 9.41
C LYS A 193 1.18 10.25 8.88
N GLN A 194 1.20 8.98 8.47
CA GLN A 194 2.42 8.36 7.95
C GLN A 194 2.81 8.89 6.55
N ALA A 195 1.81 9.21 5.71
CA ALA A 195 2.04 9.69 4.35
C ALA A 195 2.69 11.08 4.36
N GLU A 196 2.13 12.01 5.13
CA GLU A 196 2.53 13.43 5.22
C GLU A 196 3.99 13.65 5.66
N ILE A 197 4.65 12.62 6.21
CA ILE A 197 6.07 12.66 6.56
C ILE A 197 6.94 12.80 5.32
N THR A 198 6.54 12.18 4.20
CA THR A 198 7.34 12.17 2.95
C THR A 198 6.57 12.58 1.70
N HIS A 199 5.24 12.49 1.73
CA HIS A 199 4.37 12.82 0.61
C HIS A 199 3.32 13.81 1.10
N SER A 200 3.42 15.05 0.62
CA SER A 200 2.47 16.10 0.98
C SER A 200 1.52 16.48 -0.15
N HIS A 201 1.73 15.93 -1.36
CA HIS A 201 0.80 16.12 -2.45
C HIS A 201 -0.41 15.19 -2.26
N LYS A 202 -1.62 15.71 -2.51
CA LYS A 202 -2.87 14.95 -2.32
C LYS A 202 -2.89 13.63 -3.07
N LEU A 203 -2.41 13.63 -4.33
CA LEU A 203 -2.26 12.40 -5.09
C LEU A 203 -1.42 11.33 -4.33
N GLY A 204 -0.30 11.68 -3.72
CA GLY A 204 0.50 10.71 -2.95
C GLY A 204 -0.23 10.21 -1.70
N ILE A 205 -0.87 11.13 -0.95
CA ILE A 205 -1.61 10.79 0.28
C ILE A 205 -2.85 9.94 -0.02
N ASN A 206 -3.66 10.36 -0.98
CA ASN A 206 -4.91 9.69 -1.36
C ASN A 206 -4.64 8.32 -2.01
N GLY A 207 -3.50 8.14 -2.69
CA GLY A 207 -3.06 6.83 -3.14
C GLY A 207 -2.76 5.89 -1.98
N ALA A 208 -2.07 6.38 -0.94
CA ALA A 208 -1.84 5.58 0.28
C ALA A 208 -3.17 5.23 0.99
N ILE A 209 -4.13 6.16 1.02
CA ILE A 209 -5.48 5.91 1.56
C ILE A 209 -6.18 4.83 0.74
N LEU A 210 -6.21 4.95 -0.58
CA LEU A 210 -6.83 3.97 -1.46
C LEU A 210 -6.22 2.57 -1.28
N GLN A 211 -4.90 2.46 -1.25
CA GLN A 211 -4.20 1.19 -1.02
C GLN A 211 -4.59 0.58 0.34
N ALA A 212 -4.60 1.40 1.40
CA ALA A 212 -4.97 0.94 2.73
C ALA A 212 -6.44 0.50 2.82
N LEU A 213 -7.36 1.21 2.15
CA LEU A 213 -8.78 0.84 2.06
C LEU A 213 -8.97 -0.47 1.30
N ALA A 214 -8.22 -0.71 0.21
CA ALA A 214 -8.28 -1.97 -0.54
C ALA A 214 -7.82 -3.15 0.32
N ILE A 215 -6.70 -3.00 1.06
CA ILE A 215 -6.24 -4.02 2.01
C ILE A 215 -7.29 -4.24 3.11
N HIS A 216 -7.80 -3.17 3.73
CA HIS A 216 -8.79 -3.26 4.80
C HIS A 216 -10.08 -3.95 4.35
N GLN A 217 -10.56 -3.64 3.15
CA GLN A 217 -11.71 -4.30 2.56
C GLN A 217 -11.44 -5.81 2.37
N SER A 218 -10.29 -6.18 1.79
CA SER A 218 -9.88 -7.58 1.61
C SER A 218 -9.74 -8.37 2.92
N LEU A 219 -9.26 -7.73 3.99
CA LEU A 219 -9.17 -8.34 5.33
C LEU A 219 -10.56 -8.75 5.86
N ASN A 220 -11.60 -7.99 5.53
CA ASN A 220 -12.97 -8.23 6.01
C ASN A 220 -13.76 -9.22 5.15
N LEU A 221 -13.20 -9.69 4.04
CA LEU A 221 -13.84 -10.68 3.17
C LEU A 221 -13.47 -12.11 3.57
N ASN A 222 -14.39 -13.05 3.30
CA ASN A 222 -14.18 -14.48 3.49
C ASN A 222 -13.63 -15.11 2.20
N PRO A 223 -12.41 -15.67 2.19
CA PRO A 223 -11.80 -16.24 0.99
C PRO A 223 -12.54 -17.46 0.41
N MET A 224 -13.43 -18.09 1.18
CA MET A 224 -14.24 -19.22 0.73
C MET A 224 -15.47 -18.78 -0.09
N LYS A 225 -15.71 -17.48 -0.25
CA LYS A 225 -16.81 -16.93 -1.04
C LYS A 225 -16.25 -16.17 -2.24
N PRO A 226 -16.84 -16.29 -3.44
CA PRO A 226 -16.46 -15.44 -4.56
C PRO A 226 -16.57 -13.96 -4.21
N ILE A 227 -15.59 -13.16 -4.64
CA ILE A 227 -15.68 -11.69 -4.56
C ILE A 227 -16.50 -11.21 -5.75
N ASP A 228 -17.49 -10.37 -5.50
CA ASP A 228 -18.05 -9.51 -6.54
C ASP A 228 -17.06 -8.36 -6.80
N THR A 229 -16.31 -8.44 -7.89
CA THR A 229 -15.25 -7.49 -8.21
C THR A 229 -15.80 -6.10 -8.53
N GLN A 230 -17.00 -6.02 -9.10
CA GLN A 230 -17.65 -4.75 -9.38
C GLN A 230 -18.08 -4.09 -8.07
N GLN A 231 -18.73 -4.84 -7.17
CA GLN A 231 -19.11 -4.31 -5.87
C GLN A 231 -17.89 -3.88 -5.05
N PHE A 232 -16.79 -4.63 -5.13
CA PHE A 232 -15.53 -4.28 -4.47
C PHE A 232 -15.04 -2.90 -4.90
N VAL A 233 -15.03 -2.63 -6.21
CA VAL A 233 -14.59 -1.36 -6.78
C VAL A 233 -15.59 -0.24 -6.46
N GLU A 234 -16.89 -0.49 -6.53
CA GLU A 234 -17.93 0.49 -6.18
C GLU A 234 -17.83 0.96 -4.73
N ASP A 235 -17.51 0.06 -3.80
CA ASP A 235 -17.30 0.42 -2.40
C ASP A 235 -16.07 1.31 -2.22
N LEU A 236 -14.96 1.01 -2.91
CA LEU A 236 -13.78 1.88 -2.93
C LEU A 236 -14.08 3.24 -3.57
N MET A 237 -14.87 3.29 -4.65
CA MET A 237 -15.30 4.53 -5.29
C MET A 237 -16.08 5.40 -4.31
N ARG A 238 -17.03 4.81 -3.58
CA ARG A 238 -17.84 5.53 -2.58
C ARG A 238 -16.96 6.14 -1.49
N LYS A 239 -15.99 5.39 -0.99
CA LYS A 239 -15.05 5.83 0.05
C LYS A 239 -14.11 6.92 -0.46
N MET A 240 -13.50 6.73 -1.64
CA MET A 240 -12.59 7.70 -2.23
C MET A 240 -13.29 9.01 -2.60
N LYS A 241 -14.54 8.95 -3.06
CA LYS A 241 -15.34 10.17 -3.29
C LYS A 241 -15.48 11.03 -2.03
N ALA A 242 -15.62 10.41 -0.85
CA ALA A 242 -15.64 11.15 0.41
C ALA A 242 -14.26 11.73 0.76
N VAL A 243 -13.19 10.96 0.56
CA VAL A 243 -11.80 11.39 0.81
C VAL A 243 -11.40 12.56 -0.09
N GLU A 244 -11.72 12.49 -1.38
CA GLU A 244 -11.35 13.48 -2.39
C GLU A 244 -12.18 14.77 -2.28
N LYS A 245 -13.46 14.67 -1.87
CA LYS A 245 -14.34 15.84 -1.70
C LYS A 245 -13.98 16.73 -0.50
N ASP A 246 -13.43 16.16 0.57
CA ASP A 246 -13.04 16.88 1.79
C ASP A 246 -11.84 17.82 1.58
N GLU A 247 -11.22 17.77 0.41
CA GLU A 247 -9.97 18.44 0.10
C GLU A 247 -10.13 19.38 -1.10
N GLU A 248 -10.97 20.43 -0.98
CA GLU A 248 -11.05 21.53 -1.97
C GLU A 248 -9.64 22.01 -2.33
N ASP A 249 -9.20 21.73 -3.56
CA ASP A 249 -7.97 22.28 -4.12
C ASP A 249 -8.31 23.18 -5.30
N ILE A 250 -7.66 24.34 -5.33
CA ILE A 250 -7.78 25.29 -6.43
C ILE A 250 -6.85 24.85 -7.59
N GLU A 251 -5.84 24.01 -7.32
CA GLU A 251 -4.79 23.65 -8.28
C GLU A 251 -5.03 22.37 -9.09
N THR A 252 -5.95 21.49 -8.67
CA THR A 252 -6.20 20.22 -9.38
C THR A 252 -7.23 20.38 -10.50
N ARG A 253 -6.82 20.13 -11.75
CA ARG A 253 -7.70 20.13 -12.93
C ARG A 253 -8.79 19.03 -12.88
N ASN A 254 -8.52 17.93 -12.17
CA ASN A 254 -9.48 16.86 -11.90
C ASN A 254 -9.72 16.77 -10.38
N PRO A 255 -10.95 16.99 -9.89
CA PRO A 255 -11.26 16.93 -8.47
C PRO A 255 -11.39 15.50 -7.89
N GLU A 256 -11.57 14.47 -8.73
CA GLU A 256 -11.80 13.09 -8.27
C GLU A 256 -10.91 12.06 -9.04
N PRO A 257 -9.58 12.25 -9.08
CA PRO A 257 -8.68 11.45 -9.93
C PRO A 257 -8.66 9.96 -9.59
N TYR A 258 -8.74 9.58 -8.31
CA TYR A 258 -8.78 8.16 -7.92
C TYR A 258 -10.14 7.53 -8.18
N HIS A 259 -11.23 8.28 -7.97
CA HIS A 259 -12.56 7.82 -8.35
C HIS A 259 -12.65 7.53 -9.87
N ASP A 260 -12.02 8.35 -10.71
CA ASP A 260 -11.96 8.10 -12.16
C ASP A 260 -11.08 6.89 -12.52
N GLN A 261 -9.93 6.72 -11.87
CA GLN A 261 -9.12 5.51 -12.00
C GLN A 261 -9.88 4.24 -11.60
N LEU A 262 -10.68 4.29 -10.53
CA LEU A 262 -11.53 3.17 -10.11
C LEU A 262 -12.65 2.86 -11.13
N LYS A 263 -13.21 3.85 -11.82
CA LYS A 263 -14.12 3.59 -12.96
C LYS A 263 -13.41 2.85 -14.08
N GLU A 264 -12.15 3.19 -14.37
CA GLU A 264 -11.36 2.50 -15.38
C GLU A 264 -11.09 1.04 -14.97
N ILE A 265 -10.80 0.77 -13.69
CA ILE A 265 -10.73 -0.61 -13.16
C ILE A 265 -12.04 -1.35 -13.43
N SER A 266 -13.19 -0.76 -13.06
CA SER A 266 -14.52 -1.36 -13.29
C SER A 266 -14.78 -1.67 -14.77
N SER A 267 -14.42 -0.74 -15.66
CA SER A 267 -14.49 -0.90 -17.12
C SER A 267 -13.61 -2.05 -17.62
N LEU A 268 -12.35 -2.13 -17.17
CA LEU A 268 -11.41 -3.18 -17.57
C LEU A 268 -11.84 -4.56 -17.06
N LEU A 269 -12.36 -4.67 -15.83
CA LEU A 269 -12.89 -5.91 -15.27
C LEU A 269 -14.17 -6.40 -15.97
N GLY A 270 -14.90 -5.51 -16.64
CA GLY A 270 -16.05 -5.86 -17.47
C GLY A 270 -15.69 -6.47 -18.83
N LYS A 271 -14.41 -6.44 -19.22
CA LYS A 271 -13.90 -7.03 -20.47
C LYS A 271 -13.43 -8.46 -20.20
N THR A 272 -13.67 -9.37 -21.14
CA THR A 272 -13.28 -10.79 -21.00
C THR A 272 -11.76 -10.95 -20.85
N GLU A 273 -10.99 -10.33 -21.76
CA GLU A 273 -9.52 -10.37 -21.75
C GLU A 273 -8.97 -9.00 -22.23
N PRO A 274 -8.85 -8.02 -21.34
CA PRO A 274 -8.20 -6.74 -21.68
C PRO A 274 -6.70 -6.96 -21.97
N THR A 275 -6.19 -6.30 -23.00
CA THR A 275 -4.76 -6.34 -23.32
C THR A 275 -3.94 -5.57 -22.28
N ASP A 276 -2.69 -5.96 -22.07
CA ASP A 276 -1.77 -5.22 -21.20
C ASP A 276 -1.67 -3.75 -21.63
N GLU A 277 -1.63 -3.46 -22.94
CA GLU A 277 -1.64 -2.10 -23.46
C GLU A 277 -2.88 -1.30 -23.01
N ALA A 278 -4.08 -1.91 -23.03
CA ALA A 278 -5.29 -1.25 -22.55
C ALA A 278 -5.23 -0.96 -21.04
N VAL A 279 -4.67 -1.89 -20.26
CA VAL A 279 -4.46 -1.72 -18.81
C VAL A 279 -3.47 -0.58 -18.55
N LEU A 280 -2.33 -0.57 -19.24
CA LEU A 280 -1.29 0.44 -19.08
C LEU A 280 -1.74 1.83 -19.55
N ASN A 281 -2.50 1.92 -20.64
CA ASN A 281 -3.05 3.19 -21.12
C ASN A 281 -4.10 3.77 -20.17
N GLY A 282 -4.89 2.92 -19.49
CA GLY A 282 -5.92 3.36 -18.55
C GLY A 282 -5.37 3.65 -17.14
N LEU A 283 -4.62 2.70 -16.58
CA LEU A 283 -4.20 2.70 -15.18
C LEU A 283 -2.74 3.07 -14.97
N GLY A 284 -1.89 2.91 -15.99
CA GLY A 284 -0.45 3.17 -15.89
C GLY A 284 0.31 2.12 -15.08
N HIS A 285 1.62 2.36 -14.93
CA HIS A 285 2.56 1.49 -14.22
C HIS A 285 3.80 2.24 -13.71
N SER A 286 3.61 3.49 -13.29
CA SER A 286 4.71 4.40 -12.93
C SER A 286 4.82 4.62 -11.42
N VAL A 287 5.93 5.21 -10.99
CA VAL A 287 6.15 5.66 -9.59
C VAL A 287 5.12 6.66 -9.05
N ALA A 288 4.26 7.25 -9.89
CA ALA A 288 3.17 8.10 -9.43
C ALA A 288 2.07 7.24 -8.78
N ALA A 289 1.62 7.62 -7.58
CA ALA A 289 0.59 6.87 -6.84
C ALA A 289 -0.71 6.68 -7.64
N LEU A 290 -1.09 7.70 -8.42
CA LEU A 290 -2.28 7.66 -9.29
C LEU A 290 -2.18 6.60 -10.38
N TYR A 291 -0.96 6.21 -10.77
CA TYR A 291 -0.68 5.30 -11.88
C TYR A 291 0.07 4.02 -11.44
N SER A 292 -0.09 3.64 -10.18
CA SER A 292 0.44 2.39 -9.62
C SER A 292 -0.51 1.77 -8.61
N VAL A 293 -1.13 2.57 -7.72
CA VAL A 293 -2.10 2.04 -6.74
C VAL A 293 -3.34 1.45 -7.43
N PRO A 294 -4.00 2.12 -8.40
CA PRO A 294 -5.11 1.53 -9.13
C PRO A 294 -4.71 0.27 -9.89
N THR A 295 -3.53 0.27 -10.52
CA THR A 295 -2.96 -0.89 -11.22
C THR A 295 -2.77 -2.08 -10.29
N ALA A 296 -2.25 -1.86 -9.07
CA ALA A 296 -2.10 -2.91 -8.07
C ALA A 296 -3.44 -3.53 -7.64
N ILE A 297 -4.46 -2.69 -7.42
CA ILE A 297 -5.83 -3.14 -7.10
C ILE A 297 -6.41 -3.94 -8.26
N TYR A 298 -6.24 -3.45 -9.49
CA TYR A 298 -6.67 -4.15 -10.69
C TYR A 298 -5.98 -5.52 -10.83
N CYS A 299 -4.66 -5.60 -10.61
CA CYS A 299 -3.91 -6.85 -10.68
C CYS A 299 -4.46 -7.89 -9.69
N PHE A 300 -4.76 -7.49 -8.46
CA PHE A 300 -5.42 -8.36 -7.49
C PHE A 300 -6.78 -8.85 -8.02
N LEU A 301 -7.68 -7.94 -8.39
CA LEU A 301 -9.03 -8.30 -8.82
C LEU A 301 -9.03 -9.16 -10.10
N ARG A 302 -8.16 -8.84 -11.06
CA ARG A 302 -8.01 -9.60 -12.31
C ARG A 302 -7.48 -11.00 -12.06
N SER A 303 -6.60 -11.17 -11.08
CA SER A 303 -6.00 -12.46 -10.73
C SER A 303 -6.93 -13.42 -10.00
N LEU A 304 -8.13 -12.98 -9.58
CA LEU A 304 -9.14 -13.86 -8.98
C LEU A 304 -9.64 -14.93 -9.96
N SER A 305 -9.56 -14.63 -11.26
CA SER A 305 -9.88 -15.54 -12.37
C SER A 305 -8.62 -15.85 -13.18
N GLU A 306 -8.71 -16.86 -14.05
CA GLU A 306 -7.63 -17.20 -14.98
C GLU A 306 -7.30 -16.02 -15.89
N ILE A 307 -6.01 -15.86 -16.20
CA ILE A 307 -5.49 -14.87 -17.15
C ILE A 307 -4.77 -15.68 -18.23
N GLU A 308 -5.18 -15.55 -19.49
CA GLU A 308 -4.69 -16.40 -20.60
C GLU A 308 -3.16 -16.41 -20.70
N SER A 309 -2.51 -15.28 -20.47
CA SER A 309 -1.04 -15.14 -20.53
C SER A 309 -0.31 -15.71 -19.31
N ILE A 310 -1.00 -15.95 -18.19
CA ILE A 310 -0.40 -16.32 -16.89
C ILE A 310 -0.77 -17.76 -16.53
N HIS A 311 0.25 -18.60 -16.36
CA HIS A 311 0.06 -20.04 -16.21
C HIS A 311 -0.03 -20.51 -14.74
N ALA A 312 0.00 -19.57 -13.80
CA ALA A 312 -0.09 -19.88 -12.38
C ALA A 312 -1.54 -20.26 -11.99
N GLU A 313 -1.72 -21.50 -11.53
CA GLU A 313 -3.00 -21.99 -10.97
C GLU A 313 -3.30 -21.34 -9.61
N ASN A 314 -2.25 -21.13 -8.81
CA ASN A 314 -2.36 -20.46 -7.52
C ASN A 314 -2.67 -18.96 -7.73
N PRO A 315 -3.79 -18.43 -7.19
CA PRO A 315 -4.22 -17.05 -7.45
C PRO A 315 -3.26 -16.00 -6.88
N PHE A 316 -2.55 -16.29 -5.77
CA PHE A 316 -1.51 -15.39 -5.27
C PHE A 316 -0.33 -15.33 -6.24
N MET A 317 0.12 -16.48 -6.76
CA MET A 317 1.18 -16.51 -7.77
C MET A 317 0.75 -15.84 -9.07
N ARG A 318 -0.53 -15.97 -9.45
CA ARG A 318 -1.10 -15.27 -10.61
C ARG A 318 -1.08 -13.75 -10.41
N CYS A 319 -1.45 -13.26 -9.23
CA CYS A 319 -1.37 -11.85 -8.87
C CYS A 319 0.07 -11.32 -8.96
N LEU A 320 1.02 -12.08 -8.39
CA LEU A 320 2.45 -11.74 -8.42
C LEU A 320 3.01 -11.70 -9.84
N GLU A 321 2.79 -12.75 -10.63
CA GLU A 321 3.30 -12.82 -12.01
C GLU A 321 2.66 -11.74 -12.88
N TYR A 322 1.34 -11.53 -12.76
CA TYR A 322 0.64 -10.54 -13.56
C TYR A 322 1.08 -9.11 -13.24
N SER A 323 1.15 -8.75 -11.95
CA SER A 323 1.58 -7.41 -11.53
C SER A 323 2.99 -7.05 -12.02
N ILE A 324 3.94 -7.98 -11.93
CA ILE A 324 5.29 -7.78 -12.46
C ILE A 324 5.29 -7.73 -13.99
N SER A 325 4.45 -8.55 -14.66
CA SER A 325 4.38 -8.61 -16.13
C SER A 325 3.85 -7.34 -16.80
N LEU A 326 3.28 -6.39 -16.04
CA LEU A 326 2.90 -5.07 -16.55
C LEU A 326 4.10 -4.11 -16.66
N GLY A 327 5.26 -4.45 -16.11
CA GLY A 327 6.48 -3.63 -16.20
C GLY A 327 6.38 -2.31 -15.43
N GLY A 328 7.34 -1.42 -15.68
CA GLY A 328 7.40 -0.12 -15.02
C GLY A 328 7.93 -0.22 -13.60
N ASP A 329 7.18 0.31 -12.63
CA ASP A 329 7.49 0.26 -11.20
C ASP A 329 7.04 -1.08 -10.58
N THR A 330 7.74 -2.14 -10.95
CA THR A 330 7.28 -3.52 -10.76
C THR A 330 7.33 -4.00 -9.32
N ASP A 331 8.32 -3.62 -8.53
CA ASP A 331 8.41 -3.95 -7.11
C ASP A 331 7.26 -3.30 -6.33
N THR A 332 7.05 -1.99 -6.50
CA THR A 332 6.00 -1.27 -5.77
C THR A 332 4.61 -1.77 -6.13
N ILE A 333 4.31 -1.95 -7.42
CA ILE A 333 3.01 -2.44 -7.89
C ILE A 333 2.77 -3.87 -7.40
N ALA A 334 3.76 -4.76 -7.51
CA ALA A 334 3.64 -6.13 -7.05
C ALA A 334 3.51 -6.22 -5.52
N SER A 335 4.27 -5.43 -4.77
CA SER A 335 4.20 -5.30 -3.31
C SER A 335 2.78 -4.92 -2.88
N MET A 336 2.22 -3.86 -3.46
CA MET A 336 0.86 -3.41 -3.18
C MET A 336 -0.21 -4.43 -3.56
N ALA A 337 -0.10 -5.06 -4.74
CA ALA A 337 -1.07 -6.04 -5.23
C ALA A 337 -1.06 -7.31 -4.36
N CYS A 338 0.13 -7.82 -4.04
CA CYS A 338 0.31 -9.01 -3.23
C CYS A 338 -0.06 -8.77 -1.76
N ALA A 339 0.07 -7.55 -1.24
CA ALA A 339 -0.46 -7.19 0.08
C ALA A 339 -2.00 -7.34 0.14
N ILE A 340 -2.70 -6.90 -0.91
CA ILE A 340 -4.16 -7.05 -1.02
C ILE A 340 -4.54 -8.53 -1.20
N SER A 341 -3.81 -9.26 -2.05
CA SER A 341 -4.01 -10.70 -2.28
C SER A 341 -3.81 -11.51 -0.98
N GLY A 342 -2.74 -11.23 -0.25
CA GLY A 342 -2.45 -11.85 1.05
C GLY A 342 -3.46 -11.47 2.13
N ALA A 343 -3.98 -10.23 2.13
CA ALA A 343 -5.08 -9.83 3.01
C ALA A 343 -6.38 -10.59 2.74
N TYR A 344 -6.63 -10.96 1.49
CA TYR A 344 -7.81 -11.72 1.10
C TYR A 344 -7.66 -13.22 1.41
N TYR A 345 -6.60 -13.86 0.92
CA TYR A 345 -6.42 -15.32 1.03
C TYR A 345 -5.76 -15.78 2.34
N GLY A 346 -4.89 -14.96 2.92
CA GLY A 346 -4.02 -15.35 4.04
C GLY A 346 -2.77 -16.13 3.62
N GLU A 347 -1.89 -16.39 4.58
CA GLU A 347 -0.56 -17.00 4.34
C GLU A 347 -0.63 -18.40 3.72
N SER A 348 -1.73 -19.12 3.89
CA SER A 348 -1.86 -20.52 3.43
C SER A 348 -1.80 -20.67 1.91
N ILE A 349 -2.09 -19.60 1.14
CA ILE A 349 -1.96 -19.64 -0.32
C ILE A 349 -0.54 -19.30 -0.78
N ILE A 350 0.31 -18.74 0.08
CA ILE A 350 1.65 -18.30 -0.27
C ILE A 350 2.58 -19.53 -0.26
N PRO A 351 3.27 -19.85 -1.36
CA PRO A 351 4.23 -20.94 -1.35
C PRO A 351 5.37 -20.65 -0.36
N ALA A 352 5.52 -21.48 0.68
CA ALA A 352 6.60 -21.34 1.66
C ALA A 352 8.00 -21.41 0.99
N SER A 353 8.11 -22.18 -0.10
CA SER A 353 9.29 -22.25 -0.96
C SER A 353 9.62 -20.92 -1.62
N LEU A 354 8.64 -20.07 -1.94
CA LEU A 354 8.88 -18.73 -2.46
C LEU A 354 9.31 -17.80 -1.32
N LEU A 355 8.53 -17.75 -0.23
CA LEU A 355 8.77 -16.85 0.89
C LEU A 355 10.17 -17.03 1.54
N LYS A 356 10.65 -18.27 1.67
CA LYS A 356 11.98 -18.55 2.25
C LYS A 356 13.12 -17.92 1.47
N HIS A 357 12.91 -17.49 0.22
CA HIS A 357 13.92 -16.83 -0.59
C HIS A 357 13.89 -15.32 -0.45
N CYS A 358 12.92 -14.73 0.24
CA CYS A 358 12.88 -13.28 0.51
C CYS A 358 13.71 -12.94 1.75
N GLU A 359 14.56 -11.93 1.64
CA GLU A 359 15.22 -11.32 2.80
C GLU A 359 14.17 -10.88 3.83
N ALA A 360 14.48 -11.02 5.13
CA ALA A 360 13.59 -10.62 6.23
C ALA A 360 12.23 -11.35 6.30
N SER A 361 12.06 -12.49 5.62
CA SER A 361 10.83 -13.30 5.71
C SER A 361 10.43 -13.69 7.14
N GLU A 362 11.39 -14.04 7.99
CA GLU A 362 11.15 -14.31 9.42
C GLU A 362 10.74 -13.06 10.20
N GLU A 363 11.46 -11.94 10.00
CA GLU A 363 11.17 -10.64 10.63
C GLU A 363 9.76 -10.16 10.29
N ILE A 364 9.39 -10.20 9.00
CA ILE A 364 8.07 -9.80 8.50
C ILE A 364 6.96 -10.68 9.08
N THR A 365 7.19 -11.99 9.21
CA THR A 365 6.24 -12.90 9.87
C THR A 365 6.08 -12.54 11.35
N GLY A 366 7.17 -12.23 12.04
CA GLY A 366 7.16 -11.79 13.44
C GLY A 366 6.45 -10.44 13.65
N LEU A 367 6.60 -9.50 12.73
CA LEU A 367 5.88 -8.22 12.75
C LEU A 367 4.37 -8.41 12.55
N ALA A 368 3.97 -9.29 11.63
CA ALA A 368 2.55 -9.60 11.42
C ALA A 368 1.92 -10.20 12.70
N ASP A 369 2.62 -11.13 13.36
CA ASP A 369 2.18 -11.72 14.63
C ASP A 369 2.09 -10.67 15.74
N SER A 370 3.07 -9.77 15.80
CA SER A 370 3.12 -8.70 16.80
C SER A 370 2.01 -7.67 16.60
N LEU A 371 1.67 -7.30 15.36
CA LEU A 371 0.52 -6.44 15.05
C LEU A 371 -0.79 -7.10 15.46
N ASN A 372 -0.96 -8.38 15.13
CA ASN A 372 -2.15 -9.15 15.48
C ASN A 372 -2.33 -9.27 17.01
N LYS A 373 -1.21 -9.37 17.74
CA LYS A 373 -1.21 -9.31 19.21
C LYS A 373 -1.56 -7.91 19.72
N ALA A 374 -0.95 -6.85 19.17
CA ALA A 374 -1.13 -5.48 19.62
C ALA A 374 -2.58 -5.00 19.53
N ILE A 375 -3.34 -5.41 18.51
CA ILE A 375 -4.77 -5.04 18.37
C ILE A 375 -5.71 -5.79 19.34
N ARG A 376 -5.20 -6.79 20.07
CA ARG A 376 -5.96 -7.57 21.06
C ARG A 376 -5.74 -7.07 22.49
N GLU A 377 -4.69 -6.27 22.72
CA GLU A 377 -4.25 -5.74 24.02
C GLU A 377 -4.59 -4.26 24.20
#